data_AF-A0A528F5C9-F1
#
_entry.id   AF-A0A528F5C9-F1
#
_cell.length_a   1.000
_cell.length_b   1.000
_cell.length_c   1.000
_cell.angle_alpha   90.00
_cell.angle_beta   90.00
_cell.angle_gamma   90.00
#
_symmetry.space_group_name_H-M   'P 1'
#
loop_
_entity.id
_entity.type
_entity.pdbx_description
1 polymer ?
#
loop_
_entity_poly.entity_id
_entity_poly.type
_entity_poly.pdbx_seq_one_letter_code
_entity_poly.pdbx_strand_id
1 'polypeptide(L)'
;SRFRLMVGAHGWDAAMFGLWRRDSLAKTTLHEPYYGSDCALLAEMALLGTFVRAPNAILYSRDHPTRSVRLPSSERLAWQNPDGSTANAFELSRRLKHLVAIAYRHRRTAPLGMTLFHLVLWILDPLLIARFFLELVGVVSPQLRTKLRGAGLGALKRIHAVSNRSPG
;
A
#
# COMPACT_ATOMS: atom_id res chain seq x y z
N SER A 1 -2.16 -7.06 16.30
CA SER A 1 -3.53 -6.51 16.19
C SER A 1 -4.05 -6.69 14.77
N ARG A 2 -5.37 -6.56 14.54
CA ARG A 2 -5.95 -6.61 13.17
C ARG A 2 -5.42 -5.49 12.28
N PHE A 3 -5.21 -4.30 12.85
CA PHE A 3 -4.58 -3.17 12.18
C PHE A 3 -3.21 -3.54 11.60
N ARG A 4 -2.33 -4.18 12.38
CA ARG A 4 -1.00 -4.64 11.91
C ARG A 4 -1.11 -5.56 10.69
N LEU A 5 -2.09 -6.47 10.69
CA LEU A 5 -2.30 -7.40 9.58
C LEU A 5 -2.70 -6.66 8.30
N MET A 6 -3.60 -5.68 8.40
CA MET A 6 -4.04 -4.88 7.25
C MET A 6 -2.97 -3.90 6.76
N VAL A 7 -2.14 -3.36 7.65
CA VAL A 7 -1.01 -2.50 7.26
C VAL A 7 0.02 -3.28 6.42
N GLY A 8 0.33 -4.51 6.83
CA GLY A 8 1.24 -5.40 6.10
C GLY A 8 0.61 -6.13 4.91
N ALA A 9 -0.71 -6.02 4.73
CA ALA A 9 -1.37 -6.56 3.55
C ALA A 9 -0.91 -5.79 2.30
N HIS A 10 -0.53 -6.56 1.29
CA HIS A 10 -0.09 -6.06 0.00
C HIS A 10 -0.87 -6.76 -1.09
N GLY A 11 -1.41 -5.98 -2.03
CA GLY A 11 -1.93 -6.51 -3.27
C GLY A 11 -3.35 -6.06 -3.55
N TRP A 12 -4.02 -6.86 -4.35
CA TRP A 12 -5.37 -6.61 -4.82
C TRP A 12 -6.36 -7.01 -3.74
N ASP A 13 -6.65 -6.08 -2.83
CA ASP A 13 -7.47 -6.37 -1.67
C ASP A 13 -8.94 -6.47 -2.06
N ALA A 14 -9.37 -7.66 -2.47
CA ALA A 14 -10.77 -7.98 -2.74
C ALA A 14 -11.68 -7.63 -1.55
N ALA A 15 -11.12 -7.59 -0.33
CA ALA A 15 -11.79 -7.13 0.89
C ALA A 15 -12.36 -5.70 0.76
N MET A 16 -11.78 -4.84 -0.07
CA MET A 16 -12.30 -3.49 -0.33
C MET A 16 -13.73 -3.51 -0.91
N PHE A 17 -14.07 -4.55 -1.68
CA PHE A 17 -15.38 -4.75 -2.28
C PHE A 17 -16.37 -5.52 -1.36
N GLY A 18 -16.03 -5.67 -0.08
CA GLY A 18 -16.92 -6.26 0.92
C GLY A 18 -18.13 -5.37 1.24
N LEU A 19 -19.04 -5.91 2.07
CA LEU A 19 -20.17 -5.15 2.60
C LEU A 19 -19.75 -4.35 3.84
N TRP A 20 -20.06 -3.07 3.84
CA TRP A 20 -19.72 -2.16 4.93
C TRP A 20 -20.98 -1.69 5.66
N ARG A 21 -20.92 -1.64 6.99
CA ARG A 21 -21.90 -0.85 7.75
C ARG A 21 -21.65 0.62 7.44
N ARG A 22 -22.67 1.31 6.90
CA ARG A 22 -22.59 2.74 6.54
C ARG A 22 -22.05 3.60 7.68
N ASP A 23 -22.57 3.41 8.88
CA ASP A 23 -22.19 4.21 10.06
C ASP A 23 -20.75 3.97 10.51
N SER A 24 -20.19 2.78 10.25
CA SER A 24 -18.78 2.50 10.51
C SER A 24 -17.90 3.14 9.44
N LEU A 25 -18.26 2.98 8.16
CA LEU A 25 -17.52 3.56 7.04
C LEU A 25 -17.48 5.09 7.12
N ALA A 26 -18.59 5.73 7.52
CA ALA A 26 -18.66 7.19 7.69
C ALA A 26 -17.73 7.75 8.78
N LYS A 27 -17.21 6.91 9.70
CA LYS A 27 -16.25 7.32 10.73
C LYS A 27 -14.80 7.31 10.24
N THR A 28 -14.55 6.75 9.06
CA THR A 28 -13.22 6.63 8.47
C THR A 28 -12.77 7.93 7.79
N THR A 29 -11.54 7.96 7.29
CA THR A 29 -11.05 8.99 6.37
C THR A 29 -11.51 8.77 4.92
N LEU A 30 -12.24 7.67 4.66
CA LEU A 30 -12.67 7.24 3.32
C LEU A 30 -11.46 7.02 2.38
N HIS A 31 -11.72 6.98 1.07
CA HIS A 31 -10.71 6.69 0.07
C HIS A 31 -9.98 7.96 -0.36
N GLU A 32 -8.71 8.09 0.04
CA GLU A 32 -7.84 9.21 -0.32
C GLU A 32 -7.31 9.11 -1.77
N PRO A 33 -6.89 10.22 -2.42
CA PRO A 33 -6.46 10.23 -3.82
C PRO A 33 -4.97 9.83 -3.95
N TYR A 34 -4.64 8.60 -3.57
CA TYR A 34 -3.33 7.99 -3.85
C TYR A 34 -3.45 6.49 -4.04
N TYR A 35 -2.52 5.90 -4.81
CA TYR A 35 -2.59 4.47 -5.12
C TYR A 35 -2.29 3.62 -3.87
N GLY A 36 -3.17 2.68 -3.54
CA GLY A 36 -3.06 1.85 -2.33
C GLY A 36 -3.72 2.47 -1.08
N SER A 37 -4.59 3.47 -1.24
CA SER A 37 -5.40 4.04 -0.14
C SER A 37 -6.50 3.10 0.35
N ASP A 38 -6.93 2.16 -0.48
CA ASP A 38 -7.78 1.01 -0.10
C ASP A 38 -7.17 0.23 1.08
N CYS A 39 -5.88 -0.09 1.05
CA CYS A 39 -5.22 -0.77 2.16
C CYS A 39 -5.25 0.08 3.46
N ALA A 40 -5.18 1.41 3.37
CA ALA A 40 -5.25 2.28 4.53
C ALA A 40 -6.67 2.33 5.11
N LEU A 41 -7.69 2.37 4.25
CA LEU A 41 -9.08 2.27 4.67
C LEU A 41 -9.38 0.92 5.33
N LEU A 42 -8.85 -0.19 4.80
CA LEU A 42 -8.96 -1.51 5.43
C LEU A 42 -8.29 -1.54 6.81
N ALA A 43 -7.12 -0.92 6.95
CA ALA A 43 -6.44 -0.80 8.24
C ALA A 43 -7.28 0.02 9.24
N GLU A 44 -7.86 1.14 8.81
CA GLU A 44 -8.75 1.94 9.66
C GLU A 44 -10.00 1.17 10.07
N MET A 45 -10.65 0.48 9.14
CA MET A 45 -11.80 -0.38 9.44
C MET A 45 -11.45 -1.50 10.42
N ALA A 46 -10.22 -2.02 10.40
CA ALA A 46 -9.76 -3.02 11.36
C ALA A 46 -9.67 -2.50 12.81
N LEU A 47 -9.49 -1.18 12.99
CA LEU A 47 -9.56 -0.52 14.31
C LEU A 47 -11.00 -0.40 14.79
N LEU A 48 -11.94 -0.16 13.88
CA LEU A 48 -13.35 0.03 14.19
C LEU A 48 -14.12 -1.29 14.40
N GLY A 49 -13.63 -2.42 13.89
CA GLY A 49 -14.31 -3.70 14.02
C GLY A 49 -13.56 -4.90 13.47
N THR A 50 -14.21 -6.06 13.52
CA THR A 50 -13.72 -7.31 12.92
C THR A 50 -14.16 -7.43 11.46
N PHE A 51 -13.31 -8.05 10.65
CA PHE A 51 -13.69 -8.57 9.35
C PHE A 51 -14.25 -9.98 9.49
N VAL A 52 -15.31 -10.28 8.75
CA VAL A 52 -15.87 -11.63 8.62
C VAL A 52 -15.80 -12.02 7.16
N ARG A 53 -15.20 -13.19 6.87
CA ARG A 53 -15.15 -13.73 5.52
C ARG A 53 -16.54 -14.24 5.14
N ALA A 54 -17.10 -13.73 4.05
CA ALA A 54 -18.31 -14.29 3.47
C ALA A 54 -17.95 -15.58 2.71
N PRO A 55 -18.36 -16.78 3.16
CA PRO A 55 -17.84 -18.05 2.65
C PRO A 55 -18.14 -18.29 1.18
N ASN A 56 -19.27 -17.78 0.69
CA ASN A 56 -19.77 -18.00 -0.67
C ASN A 56 -19.72 -16.73 -1.54
N ALA A 57 -19.00 -15.69 -1.11
CA ALA A 57 -18.86 -14.47 -1.91
C ALA A 57 -17.81 -14.70 -3.01
N ILE A 58 -18.26 -14.62 -4.26
CA ILE A 58 -17.40 -14.71 -5.45
C ILE A 58 -17.34 -13.32 -6.09
N LEU A 59 -16.13 -12.79 -6.23
CA LEU A 59 -15.87 -11.54 -6.91
C LEU A 59 -15.16 -11.84 -8.23
N TYR A 60 -15.82 -11.53 -9.34
CA TYR A 60 -15.21 -11.62 -10.66
C TYR A 60 -14.48 -10.32 -10.97
N SER A 61 -13.16 -10.39 -10.99
CA SER A 61 -12.36 -9.28 -11.46
C SER A 61 -12.07 -9.43 -12.95
N ARG A 62 -12.41 -8.39 -13.72
CA ARG A 62 -12.00 -8.31 -15.13
C ARG A 62 -10.47 -8.18 -15.21
N ASP A 63 -9.83 -9.05 -15.96
CA ASP A 63 -8.42 -8.91 -16.32
C ASP A 63 -8.28 -8.51 -17.79
N HIS A 64 -7.51 -7.47 -18.06
CA HIS A 64 -7.28 -6.96 -19.41
C HIS A 64 -5.92 -6.21 -19.47
N PRO A 65 -5.33 -6.02 -20.67
CA PRO A 65 -3.98 -5.45 -20.80
C PRO A 65 -3.83 -4.04 -20.23
N THR A 66 -4.88 -3.23 -20.29
CA THR A 66 -4.87 -1.81 -19.91
C THR A 66 -5.23 -1.53 -18.46
N ARG A 67 -5.14 -2.53 -17.57
CA ARG A 67 -5.44 -2.33 -16.15
C ARG A 67 -4.44 -1.41 -15.46
N SER A 68 -4.92 -0.58 -14.53
CA SER A 68 -4.10 0.37 -13.77
C SER A 68 -2.95 -0.30 -13.00
N VAL A 69 -3.14 -1.54 -12.53
CA VAL A 69 -2.07 -2.31 -11.87
C VAL A 69 -0.89 -2.60 -12.82
N ARG A 70 -1.14 -2.71 -14.13
CA ARG A 70 -0.14 -3.00 -15.17
C ARG A 70 0.56 -1.73 -15.68
N LEU A 71 0.00 -0.54 -15.41
CA LEU A 71 0.61 0.73 -15.81
C LEU A 71 1.93 0.97 -15.05
N PRO A 72 2.92 1.63 -15.67
CA PRO A 72 4.08 2.19 -14.97
C PRO A 72 3.65 3.10 -13.81
N SER A 73 4.49 3.24 -12.78
CA SER A 73 4.13 4.02 -11.59
C SER A 73 3.81 5.50 -11.89
N SER A 74 4.48 6.10 -12.87
CA SER A 74 4.23 7.49 -13.29
C SER A 74 2.84 7.67 -13.92
N GLU A 75 2.44 6.74 -14.79
CA GLU A 75 1.13 6.75 -15.46
C GLU A 75 0.00 6.40 -14.48
N ARG A 76 0.27 5.50 -13.54
CA ARG A 76 -0.70 5.10 -12.51
C ARG A 76 -1.10 6.26 -11.59
N LEU A 77 -0.18 7.19 -11.31
CA LEU A 77 -0.51 8.42 -10.58
C LEU A 77 -1.52 9.27 -11.34
N ALA A 78 -1.26 9.53 -12.62
CA ALA A 78 -2.16 10.29 -13.48
C ALA A 78 -3.52 9.60 -13.59
N TRP A 79 -3.53 8.27 -13.67
CA TRP A 79 -4.75 7.47 -13.70
C TRP A 79 -5.57 7.61 -12.40
N GLN A 80 -4.91 7.62 -11.23
CA GLN A 80 -5.59 7.69 -9.93
C GLN A 80 -6.03 9.10 -9.55
N ASN A 81 -5.26 10.11 -9.97
CA ASN A 81 -5.52 11.52 -9.71
C ASN A 81 -5.15 12.33 -10.97
N PRO A 82 -6.11 12.57 -11.88
CA PRO A 82 -5.88 13.29 -13.14
C PRO A 82 -5.36 14.71 -12.92
N ASP A 83 -5.77 15.35 -11.83
CA ASP A 83 -5.36 16.70 -11.45
C ASP A 83 -4.01 16.73 -10.70
N GLY A 84 -3.40 15.56 -10.46
CA GLY A 84 -2.16 15.39 -9.73
C GLY A 84 -0.91 15.56 -10.59
N SER A 85 0.17 16.09 -9.99
CA SER A 85 1.48 16.10 -10.64
C SER A 85 2.03 14.68 -10.83
N THR A 86 2.41 14.34 -12.06
CA THR A 86 3.02 13.06 -12.45
C THR A 86 4.48 12.91 -11.99
N ALA A 87 5.09 14.00 -11.51
CA ALA A 87 6.53 14.07 -11.28
C ALA A 87 6.98 13.25 -10.06
N ASN A 88 6.15 13.10 -9.00
CA ASN A 88 6.57 12.42 -7.78
C ASN A 88 5.42 11.69 -7.04
N ALA A 89 5.35 10.37 -7.26
CA ALA A 89 4.57 9.43 -6.44
C ALA A 89 5.21 9.29 -5.05
N PHE A 90 4.90 10.19 -4.12
CA PHE A 90 5.09 9.96 -2.69
C PHE A 90 4.03 8.97 -2.17
N GLU A 91 3.84 7.84 -2.85
CA GLU A 91 2.76 6.89 -2.53
C GLU A 91 2.95 6.28 -1.14
N LEU A 92 4.17 5.81 -0.84
CA LEU A 92 4.50 5.21 0.44
C LEU A 92 4.53 6.28 1.54
N SER A 93 5.12 7.45 1.27
CA SER A 93 5.11 8.57 2.21
C SER A 93 3.70 9.08 2.52
N ARG A 94 2.82 9.19 1.52
CA ARG A 94 1.40 9.54 1.70
C ARG A 94 0.66 8.46 2.47
N ARG A 95 0.87 7.18 2.14
CA ARG A 95 0.27 6.06 2.89
C ARG A 95 0.71 6.06 4.35
N LEU A 96 2.00 6.27 4.64
CA LEU A 96 2.48 6.34 6.02
C LEU A 96 1.87 7.52 6.78
N LYS A 97 1.88 8.72 6.18
CA LYS A 97 1.22 9.90 6.78
C LYS A 97 -0.25 9.63 7.06
N HIS A 98 -0.95 9.01 6.12
CA HIS A 98 -2.35 8.66 6.26
C HIS A 98 -2.59 7.65 7.40
N LEU A 99 -1.77 6.60 7.49
CA LEU A 99 -1.84 5.61 8.57
C LEU A 99 -1.55 6.21 9.95
N VAL A 100 -0.62 7.17 10.05
CA VAL A 100 -0.36 7.91 11.29
C VAL A 100 -1.56 8.79 11.66
N ALA A 101 -2.17 9.47 10.69
CA ALA A 101 -3.39 10.25 10.89
C ALA A 101 -4.56 9.37 11.38
N ILE A 102 -4.72 8.17 10.79
CA ILE A 102 -5.68 7.14 11.23
C ILE A 102 -5.42 6.72 12.68
N ALA A 103 -4.16 6.41 13.02
CA ALA A 103 -3.79 6.00 14.38
C ALA A 103 -4.14 7.11 15.40
N TYR A 104 -3.88 8.38 15.06
CA TYR A 104 -4.23 9.51 15.92
C TYR A 104 -5.75 9.72 16.01
N ARG A 105 -6.48 9.64 14.88
CA ARG A 105 -7.94 9.80 14.81
C ARG A 105 -8.65 8.80 15.74
N HIS A 106 -8.20 7.55 15.72
CA HIS A 106 -8.80 6.44 16.50
C HIS A 106 -8.08 6.13 17.80
N ARG A 107 -7.30 7.08 18.34
CA ARG A 107 -6.57 6.93 19.63
C ARG A 107 -7.45 6.62 20.84
N ARG A 108 -8.76 6.89 20.74
CA ARG A 108 -9.77 6.54 21.76
C ARG A 108 -10.32 5.13 21.61
N THR A 109 -10.17 4.54 20.43
CA THR A 109 -10.65 3.18 20.10
C THR A 109 -9.53 2.14 20.22
N ALA A 110 -8.30 2.52 19.88
CA ALA A 110 -7.13 1.65 19.99
C ALA A 110 -5.95 2.40 20.66
N PRO A 111 -5.10 1.69 21.43
CA PRO A 111 -3.94 2.32 22.06
C PRO A 111 -3.00 2.94 21.01
N LEU A 112 -2.81 4.25 21.08
CA LEU A 112 -2.00 5.01 20.12
C LEU A 112 -0.55 4.48 20.05
N GLY A 113 0.10 4.30 21.21
CA GLY A 113 1.49 3.85 21.26
C GLY A 113 1.70 2.49 20.59
N MET A 114 0.81 1.52 20.84
CA MET A 114 0.88 0.19 20.21
C MET A 114 0.58 0.26 18.71
N THR A 115 -0.36 1.12 18.29
CA THR A 115 -0.72 1.30 16.88
C THR A 115 0.43 1.93 16.10
N LEU A 116 1.08 2.97 16.65
CA LEU A 116 2.27 3.59 16.07
C LEU A 116 3.46 2.63 16.07
N PHE A 117 3.66 1.85 17.14
CA PHE A 117 4.71 0.83 17.18
C PHE A 117 4.57 -0.20 16.04
N HIS A 118 3.36 -0.62 15.72
CA HIS A 118 3.12 -1.48 14.56
C HIS A 118 3.47 -0.81 13.23
N LEU A 119 3.23 0.51 13.09
CA LEU A 119 3.67 1.25 11.91
C LEU A 119 5.20 1.35 11.83
N VAL A 120 5.87 1.58 12.96
CA VAL A 120 7.34 1.59 13.03
C VAL A 120 7.90 0.23 12.60
N LEU A 121 7.40 -0.87 13.16
CA LEU A 121 7.84 -2.22 12.75
C LEU A 121 7.59 -2.49 11.27
N TRP A 122 6.49 -1.99 10.72
CA TRP A 122 6.19 -2.15 9.30
C TRP A 122 7.18 -1.39 8.43
N ILE A 123 7.47 -0.10 8.70
CA ILE A 123 8.39 0.69 7.87
C ILE A 123 9.86 0.22 7.96
N LEU A 124 10.21 -0.57 8.98
CA LEU A 124 11.54 -1.18 9.11
C LEU A 124 11.77 -2.34 8.14
N ASP A 125 10.76 -2.76 7.36
CA ASP A 125 10.94 -3.70 6.26
C ASP A 125 11.97 -3.15 5.25
N PRO A 126 13.05 -3.90 4.94
CA PRO A 126 14.10 -3.43 4.04
C PRO A 126 13.60 -2.98 2.66
N LEU A 127 12.54 -3.61 2.13
CA LEU A 127 11.95 -3.24 0.84
C LEU A 127 11.20 -1.91 0.92
N LEU A 128 10.57 -1.62 2.06
CA LEU A 128 9.92 -0.32 2.29
C LEU A 128 10.95 0.78 2.51
N ILE A 129 12.03 0.51 3.25
CA ILE A 129 13.16 1.45 3.39
C ILE A 129 13.75 1.77 2.01
N ALA A 130 14.02 0.76 1.19
CA ALA A 130 14.50 0.96 -0.17
C ALA A 130 13.50 1.76 -1.02
N ARG A 131 12.19 1.53 -0.85
CA ARG A 131 11.15 2.29 -1.54
C ARG A 131 11.10 3.75 -1.10
N PHE A 132 11.23 4.04 0.20
CA PHE A 132 11.36 5.41 0.71
C PHE A 132 12.59 6.12 0.14
N PHE A 133 13.74 5.43 0.10
CA PHE A 133 14.94 5.97 -0.52
C PHE A 133 14.72 6.29 -2.01
N LEU A 134 14.03 5.42 -2.75
CA LEU A 134 13.67 5.67 -4.15
C LEU A 134 12.68 6.82 -4.32
N GLU A 135 11.77 7.06 -3.36
CA GLU A 135 10.91 8.25 -3.36
C GLU A 135 11.76 9.51 -3.19
N LEU A 136 12.67 9.54 -2.21
CA LEU A 136 13.58 10.67 -1.97
C LEU A 136 14.48 10.96 -3.18
N VAL A 137 15.10 9.93 -3.76
CA VAL A 137 15.90 10.08 -4.98
C VAL A 137 15.04 10.57 -6.15
N GLY A 138 13.79 10.15 -6.25
CA GLY A 138 12.85 10.61 -7.27
C GLY A 138 12.62 12.12 -7.26
N VAL A 139 12.59 12.72 -6.06
CA VAL A 139 12.44 14.17 -5.88
C VAL A 139 13.62 14.93 -6.48
N VAL A 140 14.83 14.43 -6.26
CA VAL A 140 16.08 15.08 -6.70
C VAL A 140 16.39 14.76 -8.16
N SER A 141 16.21 13.51 -8.58
CA SER A 141 16.52 13.03 -9.92
C SER A 141 15.61 11.86 -10.34
N PRO A 142 14.55 12.13 -11.13
CA PRO A 142 13.67 11.09 -11.68
C PRO A 142 14.42 10.06 -12.53
N GLN A 143 15.44 10.50 -13.27
CA GLN A 143 16.27 9.63 -14.11
C GLN A 143 17.10 8.65 -13.27
N LEU A 144 17.68 9.13 -12.17
CA LEU A 144 18.46 8.28 -11.24
C LEU A 144 17.57 7.26 -10.55
N ARG A 145 16.37 7.66 -10.10
CA ARG A 145 15.37 6.73 -9.54
C ARG A 145 15.08 5.58 -10.50
N THR A 146 14.87 5.87 -11.78
CA THR A 146 14.58 4.85 -12.81
C THR A 146 15.76 3.89 -12.99
N LYS A 147 16.99 4.40 -13.04
CA LYS A 147 18.21 3.57 -13.12
C LYS A 147 18.39 2.67 -11.89
N LEU A 148 18.26 3.22 -10.69
CA LEU A 148 18.37 2.47 -9.42
C LEU A 148 17.31 1.37 -9.31
N ARG A 149 16.06 1.68 -9.66
CA ARG A 149 14.97 0.70 -9.68
C ARG A 149 15.25 -0.43 -10.67
N GLY A 150 15.73 -0.10 -11.87
CA GLY A 150 16.11 -1.09 -12.87
C GLY A 150 17.27 -1.99 -12.41
N ALA A 151 18.30 -1.41 -11.80
CA ALA A 151 19.43 -2.15 -11.24
C ALA A 151 19.00 -3.10 -10.11
N GLY A 152 18.13 -2.63 -9.20
CA GLY A 152 17.56 -3.44 -8.12
C GLY A 152 16.74 -4.63 -8.64
N LEU A 153 15.87 -4.41 -9.62
CA LEU A 153 15.13 -5.49 -10.29
C LEU A 153 16.06 -6.49 -10.98
N GLY A 154 17.12 -6.01 -11.62
CA GLY A 154 18.14 -6.87 -12.23
C GLY A 154 18.89 -7.71 -11.20
N ALA A 155 19.25 -7.14 -10.04
CA ALA A 155 19.91 -7.86 -8.95
C ALA A 155 19.00 -8.94 -8.36
N LEU A 156 17.73 -8.64 -8.09
CA LEU A 156 16.75 -9.61 -7.59
C LEU A 156 16.55 -10.78 -8.57
N LYS A 157 16.42 -10.49 -9.87
CA LYS A 157 16.32 -11.53 -10.91
C LYS A 157 17.56 -12.43 -10.94
N ARG A 158 18.75 -11.87 -10.77
CA ARG A 158 20.00 -12.65 -10.70
C ARG A 158 20.06 -13.54 -9.45
N ILE A 159 19.69 -13.02 -8.28
CA ILE A 159 19.64 -13.79 -7.04
C ILE A 159 18.64 -14.95 -7.19
N HIS A 160 17.45 -14.70 -7.75
CA HIS A 160 16.45 -15.74 -7.97
C HIS A 160 16.91 -16.78 -9.01
N ALA A 161 17.58 -16.36 -10.09
CA ALA A 161 18.15 -17.27 -11.08
C ALA A 161 19.29 -18.13 -10.53
N VAL A 162 20.08 -17.61 -9.58
CA VAL A 162 21.12 -18.38 -8.87
C VAL A 162 20.49 -19.35 -7.86
N SER A 163 19.44 -18.92 -7.15
CA SER A 163 18.71 -19.79 -6.21
C SER A 163 17.99 -20.95 -6.91
N ASN A 164 17.50 -20.77 -8.14
CA ASN A 164 16.91 -21.83 -8.96
C ASN A 164 17.97 -22.74 -9.63
N ARG A 165 19.27 -22.49 -9.42
CA ARG A 165 20.39 -23.31 -9.91
C ARG A 165 21.04 -24.16 -8.81
N SER A 166 20.47 -24.24 -7.60
CA SER A 166 20.91 -25.22 -6.61
C SER A 166 20.44 -26.64 -7.03
N PRO A 167 21.34 -27.59 -7.26
CA PRO A 167 21.01 -29.02 -7.40
C PRO A 167 20.55 -29.53 -6.02
N GLY A 168 19.63 -30.50 -5.93
CA GLY A 168 19.92 -31.88 -6.31
C GLY A 168 20.82 -32.48 -5.24
#